data_AF-A0A2V4C8C8-F1
#
_entry.id   AF-A0A2V4C8C8-F1
#
_cell.length_a   1.000
_cell.length_b   1.000
_cell.length_c   1.000
_cell.angle_alpha   90.00
_cell.angle_beta   90.00
_cell.angle_gamma   90.00
#
_symmetry.space_group_name_H-M   'P 1'
#
loop_
_entity.id
_entity.type
_entity.pdbx_description
1 polymer ?
#
loop_
_entity_poly.entity_id
_entity_poly.type
_entity_poly.pdbx_seq_one_letter_code
_entity_poly.pdbx_strand_id
1 'polypeptide(L)'
;MTKDELDIKRFELEHQVQIEELELKKKELDLKIQEQRSKTIFTPVVISIVGGLITLITGIVLKYYDNKAITELEDKKFQSTLLLKATEAKNYEEFSDMLLVFQDNGLLSLDSAKILSFRRKRFIADKLKVENTFEQLKQLKKQQIKTDTIIKTDDTFYWTIVAGGDANLKGAKFEQAKSLNKGFKNVDIWYRQNSYRTCIGKYLTYENAVSALFDVKEQINNTSYIIRFDKWCNNSKYDKINNIYICQ
;
A
#
# COMPACT_ATOMS: atom_id res chain seq x y z
N MET A 1 -27.83 -29.67 -101.94
CA MET A 1 -27.20 -28.49 -101.32
C MET A 1 -26.91 -27.51 -102.45
N THR A 2 -27.67 -26.42 -102.51
CA THR A 2 -27.48 -25.37 -103.52
C THR A 2 -26.25 -24.55 -103.17
N LYS A 3 -25.58 -23.99 -104.18
CA LYS A 3 -24.31 -23.25 -104.01
C LYS A 3 -24.42 -22.10 -102.99
N ASP A 4 -25.58 -21.47 -102.94
CA ASP A 4 -25.89 -20.37 -102.02
C ASP A 4 -25.98 -20.79 -100.55
N GLU A 5 -26.44 -22.01 -100.23
CA GLU A 5 -26.47 -22.52 -98.85
C GLU A 5 -25.06 -22.77 -98.28
N LEU A 6 -24.11 -23.07 -99.17
CA LEU A 6 -22.71 -23.36 -98.82
C LEU A 6 -21.96 -22.06 -98.48
N ASP A 7 -22.24 -20.98 -99.21
CA ASP A 7 -21.63 -19.68 -98.98
C ASP A 7 -22.17 -19.01 -97.70
N ILE A 8 -23.47 -19.17 -97.39
CA ILE A 8 -24.06 -18.67 -96.13
C ILE A 8 -23.45 -19.39 -94.92
N LYS A 9 -23.31 -20.73 -94.97
CA LYS A 9 -22.67 -21.49 -93.88
C LYS A 9 -21.20 -21.14 -93.71
N ARG A 10 -20.49 -20.87 -94.80
CA ARG A 10 -19.09 -20.45 -94.75
C ARG A 10 -18.95 -19.09 -94.07
N PHE A 11 -19.85 -18.15 -94.37
CA PHE A 11 -19.87 -16.84 -93.75
C PHE A 11 -20.19 -16.91 -92.24
N GLU A 12 -21.16 -17.75 -91.83
CA GLU A 12 -21.45 -17.97 -90.41
C GLU A 12 -20.27 -18.59 -89.65
N LEU A 13 -19.58 -19.56 -90.25
CA LEU A 13 -18.37 -20.17 -89.69
C LEU A 13 -17.24 -19.14 -89.55
N GLU A 14 -16.97 -18.32 -90.56
CA GLU A 14 -15.94 -17.28 -90.50
C GLU A 14 -16.27 -16.23 -89.43
N HIS A 15 -17.55 -15.88 -89.26
CA HIS A 15 -17.98 -14.95 -88.21
C HIS A 15 -17.85 -15.54 -86.79
N GLN A 16 -18.19 -16.83 -86.61
CA GLN A 16 -17.99 -17.52 -85.33
C GLN A 16 -16.50 -17.60 -84.97
N VAL A 17 -15.64 -17.94 -85.93
CA VAL A 17 -14.19 -18.01 -85.73
C VAL A 17 -13.63 -16.64 -85.30
N GLN A 18 -14.10 -15.54 -85.89
CA GLN A 18 -13.66 -14.20 -85.49
C GLN A 18 -14.10 -13.81 -84.07
N ILE A 19 -15.32 -14.21 -83.67
CA ILE A 19 -15.82 -13.96 -82.30
C ILE A 19 -15.00 -14.76 -81.29
N GLU A 20 -14.74 -16.04 -81.55
CA GLU A 20 -13.94 -16.89 -80.67
C GLU A 20 -12.49 -16.39 -80.56
N GLU A 21 -11.89 -15.93 -81.67
CA GLU A 21 -10.54 -15.36 -81.65
C GLU A 21 -10.48 -14.05 -80.83
N LEU A 22 -11.51 -13.20 -80.93
CA LEU A 22 -11.62 -11.99 -80.12
C LEU A 22 -11.80 -12.32 -78.63
N GLU A 23 -12.57 -13.36 -78.30
CA GLU A 23 -12.76 -13.79 -76.91
C GLU A 23 -11.48 -14.37 -76.31
N LEU A 24 -10.74 -15.15 -77.09
CA LEU A 24 -9.41 -15.66 -76.70
C LEU A 24 -8.41 -14.53 -76.46
N LYS A 25 -8.34 -13.54 -77.36
CA LYS A 25 -7.47 -12.36 -77.18
C LYS A 25 -7.83 -11.55 -75.94
N LYS A 26 -9.12 -11.42 -75.60
CA LYS A 26 -9.55 -10.78 -74.36
C LYS A 26 -9.09 -11.56 -73.13
N LYS A 27 -9.28 -12.88 -73.11
CA LYS A 27 -8.84 -13.75 -71.99
C LYS A 27 -7.32 -13.71 -71.80
N GLU A 28 -6.55 -13.70 -72.88
CA GLU A 28 -5.08 -13.60 -72.80
C GLU A 28 -4.63 -12.23 -72.24
N LEU A 29 -5.31 -11.15 -72.66
CA LEU A 29 -5.01 -9.82 -72.15
C LEU A 29 -5.31 -9.69 -70.65
N ASP A 30 -6.45 -10.23 -70.21
CA ASP A 30 -6.83 -10.22 -68.79
C ASP A 30 -5.85 -11.05 -67.94
N LEU A 31 -5.42 -12.21 -68.41
CA LEU A 31 -4.39 -13.02 -67.76
C LEU A 31 -3.05 -12.27 -67.66
N LYS A 32 -2.63 -11.58 -68.73
CA LYS A 32 -1.41 -10.75 -68.72
C LYS A 32 -1.52 -9.58 -67.73
N ILE A 33 -2.68 -8.91 -67.66
CA ILE A 33 -2.93 -7.82 -66.70
C ILE A 33 -2.89 -8.37 -65.26
N GLN A 34 -3.46 -9.55 -65.01
CA GLN A 34 -3.46 -10.18 -63.69
C GLN A 34 -2.05 -10.60 -63.26
N GLU A 35 -1.24 -11.12 -64.18
CA GLU A 35 0.15 -11.50 -63.91
C GLU A 35 1.07 -10.30 -63.70
N GLN A 36 0.82 -9.18 -64.40
CA GLN A 36 1.53 -7.91 -64.13
C GLN A 36 1.11 -7.30 -62.79
N ARG A 37 -0.17 -7.37 -62.42
CA ARG A 37 -0.66 -6.86 -61.12
C ARG A 37 -0.15 -7.66 -59.93
N SER A 38 0.10 -8.96 -60.07
CA SER A 38 0.63 -9.77 -58.96
C SER A 38 2.13 -9.52 -58.71
N LYS A 39 2.91 -9.18 -59.75
CA LYS A 39 4.35 -8.92 -59.63
C LYS A 39 4.71 -7.53 -59.08
N THR A 40 3.84 -6.54 -59.21
CA THR A 40 4.13 -5.17 -58.74
C THR A 40 4.09 -5.01 -57.21
N ILE A 41 3.34 -5.85 -56.51
CA ILE A 41 3.18 -5.78 -55.04
C ILE A 41 4.40 -6.38 -54.31
N PHE A 42 5.12 -7.30 -54.96
CA PHE A 42 6.30 -7.99 -54.41
C PHE A 42 7.63 -7.50 -55.00
N THR A 43 7.75 -6.21 -55.28
CA THR A 43 9.05 -5.65 -55.63
C THR A 43 9.92 -5.49 -54.36
N PRO A 44 11.22 -5.85 -54.39
CA PRO A 44 12.12 -5.72 -53.23
C PRO A 44 12.16 -4.32 -52.59
N VAL A 45 11.83 -3.30 -53.38
CA VAL A 45 11.71 -1.90 -52.96
C VAL A 45 10.51 -1.70 -52.03
N VAL A 46 9.33 -2.26 -52.35
CA VAL A 46 8.13 -2.15 -51.50
C VAL A 46 8.34 -2.86 -50.17
N ILE A 47 8.96 -4.05 -50.17
CA ILE A 47 9.29 -4.79 -48.94
C ILE A 47 10.26 -3.98 -48.06
N SER A 48 11.26 -3.33 -48.65
CA SER A 48 12.20 -2.47 -47.91
C SER A 48 11.53 -1.24 -47.30
N ILE A 49 10.60 -0.61 -48.01
CA ILE A 49 9.84 0.55 -47.50
C ILE A 49 8.94 0.13 -46.33
N VAL A 50 8.20 -0.97 -46.50
CA VAL A 50 7.32 -1.52 -45.44
C VAL A 50 8.13 -1.98 -44.24
N GLY A 51 9.24 -2.67 -44.44
CA GLY A 51 10.17 -3.09 -43.38
C GLY A 51 10.78 -1.90 -42.63
N GLY A 52 11.16 -0.85 -43.36
CA GLY A 52 11.64 0.41 -42.77
C GLY A 52 10.57 1.11 -41.91
N LEU A 53 9.33 1.17 -42.39
CA LEU A 53 8.19 1.72 -41.65
C LEU A 53 7.86 0.94 -40.38
N ILE A 54 7.84 -0.40 -40.45
CA ILE A 54 7.64 -1.26 -39.29
C ILE A 54 8.74 -1.00 -38.24
N THR A 55 10.00 -0.89 -38.68
CA THR A 55 11.13 -0.64 -37.77
C THR A 55 11.00 0.72 -37.07
N LEU A 56 10.60 1.76 -37.80
CA LEU A 56 10.35 3.09 -37.23
C LEU A 56 9.21 3.07 -36.19
N ILE A 57 8.07 2.45 -36.51
CA ILE A 57 6.93 2.33 -35.59
C ILE A 57 7.35 1.53 -34.35
N THR A 58 8.06 0.41 -34.53
CA THR A 58 8.52 -0.42 -33.43
C THR A 58 9.49 0.34 -32.51
N GLY A 59 10.40 1.14 -33.08
CA GLY A 59 11.31 2.00 -32.32
C GLY A 59 10.60 3.07 -31.50
N ILE A 60 9.55 3.70 -32.05
CA ILE A 60 8.73 4.68 -31.32
C ILE A 60 7.99 4.00 -30.15
N VAL A 61 7.38 2.85 -30.40
CA VAL A 61 6.63 2.10 -29.38
C VAL A 61 7.56 1.64 -28.26
N LEU A 62 8.70 1.04 -28.58
CA LEU A 62 9.70 0.61 -27.59
C LEU A 62 10.19 1.80 -26.75
N LYS A 63 10.56 2.91 -27.39
CA LYS A 63 11.02 4.13 -26.70
C LYS A 63 9.96 4.68 -25.76
N TYR A 64 8.68 4.60 -26.11
CA TYR A 64 7.58 5.02 -25.23
C TYR A 64 7.48 4.12 -23.99
N TYR A 65 7.54 2.80 -24.15
CA TYR A 65 7.52 1.86 -23.02
C TYR A 65 8.76 2.01 -22.13
N ASP A 66 9.94 2.19 -22.71
CA ASP A 66 11.19 2.42 -21.98
C ASP A 66 11.11 3.73 -21.18
N ASN A 67 10.63 4.81 -21.80
CA ASN A 67 10.48 6.10 -21.11
C ASN A 67 9.50 6.00 -19.94
N LYS A 68 8.38 5.29 -20.12
CA LYS A 68 7.41 5.05 -19.05
C LYS A 68 8.03 4.23 -17.90
N ALA A 69 8.74 3.16 -18.22
CA ALA A 69 9.42 2.34 -17.22
C ALA A 69 10.49 3.13 -16.46
N ILE A 70 11.24 4.00 -17.14
CA ILE A 70 12.23 4.90 -16.52
C ILE A 70 11.53 5.86 -15.57
N THR A 71 10.44 6.52 -15.99
CA THR A 71 9.70 7.45 -15.11
C THR A 71 9.14 6.74 -13.88
N GLU A 72 8.59 5.53 -14.03
CA GLU A 72 8.08 4.76 -12.88
C GLU A 72 9.21 4.34 -11.92
N LEU A 73 10.41 4.08 -12.42
CA LEU A 73 11.57 3.78 -11.59
C LEU A 73 12.11 5.02 -10.89
N GLU A 74 12.14 6.16 -11.57
CA GLU A 74 12.50 7.45 -10.97
C GLU A 74 11.55 7.83 -9.85
N ASP A 75 10.23 7.67 -10.05
CA ASP A 75 9.22 7.90 -9.02
C ASP A 75 9.42 6.97 -7.81
N LYS A 76 9.64 5.68 -8.04
CA LYS A 76 9.92 4.72 -6.94
C LYS A 76 11.20 5.07 -6.19
N LYS A 77 12.26 5.48 -6.89
CA LYS A 77 13.52 5.92 -6.28
C LYS A 77 13.29 7.18 -5.45
N PHE A 78 12.58 8.16 -5.99
CA PHE A 78 12.23 9.40 -5.31
C PHE A 78 11.44 9.13 -4.02
N GLN A 79 10.39 8.29 -4.09
CA GLN A 79 9.63 7.87 -2.92
C GLN A 79 10.49 7.14 -1.89
N SER A 80 11.40 6.26 -2.33
CA SER A 80 12.33 5.58 -1.43
C SER A 80 13.29 6.56 -0.75
N THR A 81 13.76 7.59 -1.46
CA THR A 81 14.62 8.64 -0.89
C THR A 81 13.87 9.48 0.14
N LEU A 82 12.61 9.83 -0.12
CA LEU A 82 11.77 10.54 0.85
C LEU A 82 11.53 9.70 2.11
N LEU A 83 11.23 8.41 1.96
CA LEU A 83 11.10 7.51 3.09
C LEU A 83 12.40 7.41 3.90
N LEU A 84 13.55 7.31 3.23
CA LEU A 84 14.85 7.29 3.91
C LEU A 84 15.08 8.57 4.72
N LYS A 85 14.80 9.72 4.10
CA LYS A 85 14.86 11.03 4.78
C LYS A 85 13.94 11.10 5.99
N ALA A 86 12.73 10.55 5.91
CA ALA A 86 11.86 10.44 7.07
C ALA A 86 12.49 9.58 8.17
N THR A 87 13.09 8.43 7.83
CA THR A 87 13.70 7.53 8.83
C THR A 87 14.90 8.12 9.57
N GLU A 88 15.54 9.15 9.01
CA GLU A 88 16.63 9.90 9.63
C GLU A 88 16.16 10.84 10.76
N ALA A 89 14.85 11.09 10.87
CA ALA A 89 14.28 11.87 11.97
C ALA A 89 14.68 11.30 13.34
N LYS A 90 14.90 12.20 14.30
CA LYS A 90 15.46 11.81 15.62
C LYS A 90 14.45 11.09 16.49
N ASN A 91 13.19 11.51 16.40
CA ASN A 91 12.10 10.99 17.22
C ASN A 91 10.88 10.62 16.38
N TYR A 92 9.94 9.90 17.00
CA TYR A 92 8.72 9.45 16.36
C TYR A 92 7.82 10.60 15.88
N GLU A 93 7.75 11.72 16.60
CA GLU A 93 6.87 12.85 16.26
C GLU A 93 7.32 13.50 14.95
N GLU A 94 8.61 13.85 14.85
CA GLU A 94 9.23 14.39 13.64
C GLU A 94 9.10 13.41 12.45
N PHE A 95 9.32 12.11 12.68
CA PHE A 95 9.11 11.07 11.69
C PHE A 95 7.67 11.02 11.17
N SER A 96 6.71 11.05 12.10
CA SER A 96 5.28 10.98 11.80
C SER A 96 4.83 12.19 10.99
N ASP A 97 5.22 13.39 11.42
CA ASP A 97 4.86 14.64 10.77
C ASP A 97 5.46 14.71 9.36
N MET A 98 6.71 14.29 9.18
CA MET A 98 7.34 14.29 7.87
C MET A 98 6.62 13.35 6.89
N LEU A 99 6.18 12.16 7.34
CA LEU A 99 5.39 11.24 6.52
C LEU A 99 4.04 11.82 6.12
N LEU A 100 3.32 12.46 7.06
CA LEU A 100 2.05 13.10 6.79
C LEU A 100 2.21 14.25 5.79
N VAL A 101 3.22 15.11 5.98
CA VAL A 101 3.53 16.21 5.06
C VAL A 101 3.88 15.68 3.65
N PHE A 102 4.63 14.60 3.53
CA PHE A 102 4.93 14.01 2.22
C PHE A 102 3.67 13.43 1.54
N GLN A 103 2.77 12.83 2.31
CA GLN A 103 1.50 12.32 1.80
C GLN A 103 0.57 13.47 1.37
N ASP A 104 0.39 14.47 2.23
CA ASP A 104 -0.53 15.60 2.01
C ASP A 104 -0.12 16.45 0.80
N ASN A 105 1.18 16.58 0.54
CA ASN A 105 1.71 17.26 -0.64
C ASN A 105 1.74 16.38 -1.91
N GLY A 106 1.26 15.13 -1.84
CA GLY A 106 1.26 14.21 -2.98
C GLY A 106 2.63 13.71 -3.40
N LEU A 107 3.67 13.94 -2.59
CA LEU A 107 5.03 13.45 -2.86
C LEU A 107 5.18 11.95 -2.60
N LEU A 108 4.25 11.38 -1.85
CA LEU A 108 4.29 10.00 -1.40
C LEU A 108 2.96 9.31 -1.65
N SER A 109 2.91 8.45 -2.67
CA SER A 109 1.70 7.73 -3.07
C SER A 109 1.55 6.38 -2.35
N LEU A 110 1.77 6.35 -1.03
CA LEU A 110 1.58 5.13 -0.25
C LEU A 110 0.16 5.03 0.28
N ASP A 111 -0.32 3.79 0.34
CA ASP A 111 -1.57 3.45 1.02
C ASP A 111 -1.51 3.84 2.51
N SER A 112 -2.63 4.36 3.04
CA SER A 112 -2.74 4.84 4.41
C SER A 112 -2.44 3.74 5.43
N ALA A 113 -2.81 2.49 5.12
CA ALA A 113 -2.49 1.34 5.97
C ALA A 113 -0.98 1.07 6.06
N LYS A 114 -0.24 1.28 4.96
CA LYS A 114 1.23 1.13 4.96
C LYS A 114 1.88 2.22 5.80
N ILE A 115 1.45 3.47 5.68
CA ILE A 115 1.95 4.60 6.47
C ILE A 115 1.71 4.34 7.96
N LEU A 116 0.50 3.90 8.33
CA LEU A 116 0.18 3.52 9.70
C LEU A 116 1.09 2.41 10.23
N SER A 117 1.40 1.41 9.39
CA SER A 117 2.34 0.34 9.76
C SER A 117 3.76 0.84 10.01
N PHE A 118 4.24 1.81 9.21
CA PHE A 118 5.55 2.43 9.40
C PHE A 118 5.59 3.27 10.68
N ARG A 119 4.56 4.10 10.90
CA ARG A 119 4.39 4.89 12.13
C ARG A 119 4.38 3.98 13.36
N ARG A 120 3.61 2.90 13.34
CA ARG A 120 3.56 1.92 14.44
C ARG A 120 4.92 1.29 14.73
N LYS A 121 5.61 0.80 13.69
CA LYS A 121 6.93 0.18 13.85
C LYS A 121 7.94 1.15 14.46
N ARG A 122 7.97 2.40 13.98
CA ARG A 122 8.89 3.42 14.51
C ARG A 122 8.55 3.78 15.96
N PHE A 123 7.27 3.97 16.27
CA PHE A 123 6.81 4.27 17.63
C PHE A 123 7.26 3.19 18.64
N ILE A 124 7.05 1.92 18.30
CA ILE A 124 7.45 0.79 19.15
C ILE A 124 8.98 0.78 19.34
N ALA A 125 9.74 0.91 18.24
CA ALA A 125 11.19 0.90 18.29
C ALA A 125 11.76 2.02 19.19
N ASP A 126 11.21 3.23 19.09
CA ASP A 126 11.67 4.37 19.89
C ASP A 126 11.34 4.18 21.39
N LYS A 127 10.14 3.67 21.71
CA LYS A 127 9.75 3.41 23.11
C LYS A 127 10.53 2.28 23.76
N LEU A 128 10.84 1.21 23.02
CA LEU A 128 11.61 0.08 23.55
C LEU A 128 13.09 0.42 23.73
N LYS A 129 13.69 1.22 22.84
CA LYS A 129 15.07 1.72 23.01
C LYS A 129 15.24 2.48 24.32
N VAL A 130 14.30 3.39 24.61
CA VAL A 130 14.31 4.20 25.83
C VAL A 130 14.28 3.32 27.08
N GLU A 131 13.41 2.31 27.11
CA GLU A 131 13.31 1.39 28.27
C GLU A 131 14.60 0.58 28.47
N ASN A 132 15.20 0.07 27.38
CA ASN A 132 16.46 -0.67 27.45
C ASN A 132 17.61 0.20 28.00
N THR A 133 17.69 1.47 27.60
CA THR A 133 18.66 2.42 28.15
C THR A 133 18.42 2.68 29.64
N PHE A 134 17.16 2.82 30.08
CA PHE A 134 16.84 2.99 31.50
C PHE A 134 17.20 1.77 32.34
N GLU A 135 16.93 0.55 31.86
CA GLU A 135 17.30 -0.67 32.58
C GLU A 135 18.82 -0.87 32.63
N GLN A 136 19.56 -0.53 31.58
CA GLN A 136 21.03 -0.50 31.61
C GLN A 136 21.55 0.50 32.67
N LEU A 137 21.01 1.73 32.70
CA LEU A 137 21.40 2.74 33.70
C LEU A 137 21.06 2.31 35.13
N LYS A 138 19.94 1.61 35.32
CA LYS A 138 19.51 1.09 36.62
C LYS A 138 20.36 -0.10 37.08
N GLN A 139 20.81 -0.95 36.17
CA GLN A 139 21.78 -2.01 36.46
C GLN A 139 23.15 -1.43 36.84
N LEU A 140 23.62 -0.40 36.13
CA LEU A 140 24.84 0.33 36.48
C LEU A 140 24.75 0.96 37.88
N LYS A 141 23.59 1.52 38.25
CA LYS A 141 23.34 2.05 39.60
C LYS A 141 23.22 0.95 40.67
N LYS A 142 22.60 -0.19 40.36
CA LYS A 142 22.48 -1.33 41.27
C LYS A 142 23.82 -2.02 41.55
N GLN A 143 24.77 -1.99 40.60
CA GLN A 143 26.13 -2.49 40.85
C GLN A 143 26.90 -1.68 41.89
N GLN A 144 26.44 -0.47 42.25
CA GLN A 144 26.97 0.32 43.37
C GLN A 144 26.28 0.05 44.72
N ILE A 145 25.21 -0.75 44.75
CA ILE A 145 24.47 -1.08 45.98
C ILE A 145 24.27 -2.60 46.03
N LYS A 146 25.32 -3.33 46.45
CA LYS A 146 25.19 -4.70 46.93
C LYS A 146 24.84 -4.68 48.41
N THR A 147 23.59 -4.99 48.75
CA THR A 147 23.26 -6.19 49.54
C THR A 147 21.75 -6.47 49.57
N ASP A 148 21.44 -7.73 49.30
CA ASP A 148 20.35 -8.56 49.79
C ASP A 148 18.91 -8.06 49.73
N THR A 149 18.20 -8.52 48.70
CA THR A 149 16.82 -9.00 48.91
C THR A 149 16.47 -10.05 47.86
N ILE A 150 16.22 -11.27 48.34
CA ILE A 150 15.69 -12.39 47.56
C ILE A 150 14.26 -12.01 47.14
N ILE A 151 14.06 -11.78 45.84
CA ILE A 151 12.75 -11.46 45.27
C ILE A 151 11.94 -12.77 45.18
N LYS A 152 10.94 -12.91 46.05
CA LYS A 152 9.86 -13.89 45.87
C LYS A 152 9.02 -13.43 44.68
N THR A 153 9.06 -14.18 43.59
CA THR A 153 8.29 -13.95 42.37
C THR A 153 6.96 -14.70 42.45
N ASP A 154 5.93 -14.05 43.01
CA ASP A 154 4.53 -14.46 42.83
C ASP A 154 3.59 -13.28 42.57
N ASP A 155 4.13 -12.07 42.37
CA ASP A 155 3.32 -10.91 42.00
C ASP A 155 3.00 -10.94 40.51
N THR A 156 1.80 -11.43 40.17
CA THR A 156 1.21 -11.27 38.84
C THR A 156 0.85 -9.80 38.62
N PHE A 157 1.83 -8.96 38.32
CA PHE A 157 1.60 -7.59 37.88
C PHE A 157 1.29 -7.56 36.38
N TYR A 158 0.57 -6.54 35.94
CA TYR A 158 0.31 -6.28 34.54
C TYR A 158 0.49 -4.80 34.22
N TRP A 159 0.65 -4.52 32.94
CA TRP A 159 0.68 -3.18 32.37
C TRP A 159 -0.71 -2.83 31.87
N THR A 160 -1.11 -1.58 32.06
CA THR A 160 -2.34 -1.04 31.49
C THR A 160 -2.04 0.32 30.89
N ILE A 161 -2.89 0.76 29.96
CA ILE A 161 -2.80 2.08 29.35
C ILE A 161 -3.82 2.99 30.04
N VAL A 162 -3.40 4.14 30.57
CA VAL A 162 -4.32 5.19 30.99
C VAL A 162 -4.67 5.99 29.75
N ALA A 163 -5.93 5.89 29.31
CA ALA A 163 -6.41 6.55 28.11
C ALA A 163 -6.62 8.05 28.34
N GLY A 164 -7.27 8.40 29.44
CA GLY A 164 -7.58 9.78 29.82
C GLY A 164 -7.91 9.91 31.31
N GLY A 165 -8.32 11.11 31.71
CA GLY A 165 -8.78 11.36 33.06
C GLY A 165 -9.74 12.53 33.16
N ASP A 166 -10.85 12.29 33.84
CA ASP A 166 -11.94 13.24 34.02
C ASP A 166 -12.11 13.61 35.49
N ALA A 167 -12.63 14.81 35.74
CA ALA A 167 -13.02 15.24 37.09
C ALA A 167 -14.32 14.57 37.56
N ASN A 168 -15.14 14.06 36.65
CA ASN A 168 -16.42 13.45 36.97
C ASN A 168 -16.58 12.05 36.32
N LEU A 169 -17.39 11.22 36.96
CA LEU A 169 -17.61 9.84 36.53
C LEU A 169 -18.29 9.76 35.15
N LYS A 170 -19.12 10.74 34.80
CA LYS A 170 -19.85 10.75 33.52
C LYS A 170 -18.90 10.88 32.32
N GLY A 171 -17.89 11.75 32.43
CA GLY A 171 -16.84 11.91 31.43
C GLY A 171 -16.04 10.62 31.25
N ALA A 172 -15.60 10.01 32.35
CA ALA A 172 -14.89 8.74 32.31
C ALA A 172 -15.73 7.61 31.70
N LYS A 173 -17.04 7.55 31.99
CA LYS A 173 -17.97 6.59 31.35
C LYS A 173 -18.14 6.84 29.86
N PHE A 174 -18.14 8.10 29.43
CA PHE A 174 -18.17 8.44 28.00
C PHE A 174 -16.90 7.96 27.30
N GLU A 175 -15.73 8.19 27.89
CA GLU A 175 -14.45 7.71 27.34
C GLU A 175 -14.38 6.17 27.35
N GLN A 176 -14.82 5.52 28.43
CA GLN A 176 -14.92 4.05 28.50
C GLN A 176 -15.80 3.50 27.36
N ALA A 177 -16.99 4.06 27.15
CA ALA A 177 -17.88 3.65 26.07
C ALA A 177 -17.25 3.88 24.68
N LYS A 178 -16.57 5.02 24.48
CA LYS A 178 -15.81 5.31 23.26
C LYS A 178 -14.76 4.23 23.00
N SER A 179 -14.00 3.83 24.01
CA SER A 179 -12.98 2.78 23.90
C SER A 179 -13.58 1.41 23.58
N LEU A 180 -14.67 1.02 24.25
CA LEU A 180 -15.37 -0.24 23.97
C LEU A 180 -15.91 -0.27 22.53
N ASN A 181 -16.50 0.83 22.05
CA ASN A 181 -17.01 0.95 20.68
C ASN A 181 -15.91 0.86 19.62
N LYS A 182 -14.67 1.21 19.97
CA LYS A 182 -13.48 1.03 19.11
C LYS A 182 -12.90 -0.39 19.16
N GLY A 183 -13.50 -1.28 19.94
CA GLY A 183 -13.09 -2.69 20.05
C GLY A 183 -12.00 -2.96 21.08
N PHE A 184 -11.64 -1.98 21.92
CA PHE A 184 -10.70 -2.21 23.00
C PHE A 184 -11.33 -3.11 24.08
N LYS A 185 -10.53 -4.01 24.65
CA LYS A 185 -10.94 -4.96 25.70
C LYS A 185 -10.43 -4.54 27.07
N ASN A 186 -11.09 -5.00 28.13
CA ASN A 186 -10.73 -4.73 29.53
C ASN A 186 -10.62 -3.22 29.79
N VAL A 187 -11.71 -2.49 29.54
CA VAL A 187 -11.78 -1.05 29.76
C VAL A 187 -12.45 -0.79 31.10
N ASP A 188 -11.66 -0.40 32.09
CA ASP A 188 -12.08 -0.19 33.47
C ASP A 188 -11.91 1.29 33.87
N ILE A 189 -12.77 1.79 34.77
CA ILE A 189 -12.64 3.14 35.32
C ILE A 189 -12.03 3.05 36.73
N TRP A 190 -11.02 3.89 36.97
CA TRP A 190 -10.23 3.94 38.20
C TRP A 190 -10.28 5.33 38.82
N TYR A 191 -10.74 5.45 40.05
CA TYR A 191 -10.67 6.70 40.79
C TYR A 191 -9.32 6.81 41.52
N ARG A 192 -8.53 7.83 41.18
CA ARG A 192 -7.22 8.09 41.75
C ARG A 192 -6.93 9.59 41.80
N GLN A 193 -6.43 10.08 42.94
CA GLN A 193 -6.03 11.49 43.11
C GLN A 193 -7.12 12.48 42.66
N ASN A 194 -8.35 12.27 43.15
CA ASN A 194 -9.50 13.13 42.85
C ASN A 194 -9.88 13.21 41.36
N SER A 195 -9.58 12.17 40.57
CA SER A 195 -9.92 12.08 39.15
C SER A 195 -10.26 10.63 38.76
N TYR A 196 -11.20 10.48 37.84
CA TYR A 196 -11.58 9.21 37.23
C TYR A 196 -10.72 8.96 35.99
N ARG A 197 -9.99 7.85 35.97
CA ARG A 197 -9.08 7.45 34.91
C ARG A 197 -9.66 6.27 34.14
N THR A 198 -9.73 6.38 32.82
CA THR A 198 -10.09 5.25 31.98
C THR A 198 -8.83 4.44 31.69
N CYS A 199 -8.81 3.18 32.12
CA CYS A 199 -7.70 2.26 31.87
C CYS A 199 -8.10 1.22 30.84
N ILE A 200 -7.23 0.97 29.86
CA ILE A 200 -7.45 0.05 28.75
C ILE A 200 -6.43 -1.08 28.80
N GLY A 201 -6.95 -2.31 28.79
CA GLY A 201 -6.18 -3.53 28.60
C GLY A 201 -5.49 -4.02 29.87
N LYS A 202 -5.07 -5.29 29.82
CA LYS A 202 -4.26 -5.93 30.85
C LYS A 202 -3.18 -6.71 30.14
N TYR A 203 -1.98 -6.13 30.06
CA TYR A 203 -0.87 -6.65 29.27
C TYR A 203 0.19 -7.27 30.19
N LEU A 204 0.61 -8.50 29.88
CA LEU A 204 1.64 -9.20 30.67
C LEU A 204 3.01 -8.56 30.49
N THR A 205 3.32 -8.06 29.29
CA THR A 205 4.62 -7.48 28.94
C THR A 205 4.48 -6.00 28.58
N TYR A 206 5.53 -5.23 28.84
CA TYR A 206 5.60 -3.82 28.46
C TYR A 206 5.52 -3.65 26.93
N GLU A 207 6.14 -4.54 26.17
CA GLU A 207 6.10 -4.53 24.70
C GLU A 207 4.67 -4.63 24.15
N ASN A 208 3.86 -5.54 24.70
CA ASN A 208 2.45 -5.67 24.30
C ASN A 208 1.66 -4.39 24.64
N ALA A 209 1.95 -3.77 25.79
CA ALA A 209 1.35 -2.50 26.17
C ALA A 209 1.79 -1.35 25.25
N VAL A 210 3.05 -1.29 24.83
CA VAL A 210 3.58 -0.30 23.87
C VAL A 210 2.93 -0.43 22.50
N SER A 211 2.79 -1.67 22.01
CA SER A 211 2.10 -1.93 20.74
C SER A 211 0.65 -1.43 20.78
N ALA A 212 -0.09 -1.74 21.85
CA ALA A 212 -1.46 -1.28 22.02
C ALA A 212 -1.57 0.24 22.31
N LEU A 213 -0.57 0.84 22.97
CA LEU A 213 -0.55 2.28 23.26
C LEU A 213 -0.60 3.11 21.98
N PHE A 214 0.04 2.66 20.90
CA PHE A 214 -0.04 3.31 19.60
C PHE A 214 -1.50 3.46 19.15
N ASP A 215 -2.26 2.35 19.18
CA ASP A 215 -3.66 2.35 18.75
C ASP A 215 -4.55 3.20 19.67
N VAL A 216 -4.29 3.18 20.99
CA VAL A 216 -5.01 4.04 21.94
C VAL A 216 -4.73 5.51 21.67
N LYS A 217 -3.47 5.88 21.36
CA LYS A 217 -3.12 7.27 21.04
C LYS A 217 -3.78 7.77 19.77
N GLU A 218 -3.81 6.94 18.72
CA GLU A 218 -4.40 7.31 17.44
C GLU A 218 -5.94 7.37 17.49
N GLN A 219 -6.58 6.46 18.24
CA GLN A 219 -8.04 6.30 18.16
C GLN A 219 -8.80 6.91 19.33
N ILE A 220 -8.17 7.05 20.49
CA ILE A 220 -8.83 7.46 21.74
C ILE A 220 -8.33 8.83 22.18
N ASN A 221 -7.05 8.93 22.56
CA ASN A 221 -6.47 10.13 23.14
C ASN A 221 -4.94 10.16 22.98
N ASN A 222 -4.40 11.21 22.35
CA ASN A 222 -2.96 11.32 22.10
C ASN A 222 -2.11 11.48 23.39
N THR A 223 -2.71 11.85 24.53
CA THR A 223 -1.99 11.98 25.82
C THR A 223 -1.93 10.68 26.62
N SER A 224 -2.45 9.57 26.10
CA SER A 224 -2.44 8.29 26.81
C SER A 224 -1.02 7.81 27.14
N TYR A 225 -0.88 7.06 28.24
CA TYR A 225 0.42 6.57 28.71
C TYR A 225 0.31 5.20 29.38
N ILE A 226 1.42 4.46 29.41
CA ILE A 226 1.50 3.12 30.03
C ILE A 226 1.88 3.25 31.50
N ILE A 227 1.29 2.40 32.33
CA ILE A 227 1.61 2.28 33.75
C ILE A 227 1.80 0.82 34.14
N ARG A 228 2.65 0.59 35.15
CA ARG A 228 2.72 -0.70 35.85
C ARG A 228 1.69 -0.69 36.96
N PHE A 229 0.72 -1.60 36.88
CA PHE A 229 -0.51 -1.48 37.67
C PHE A 229 -0.26 -1.57 39.19
N ASP A 230 0.59 -2.50 39.61
CA ASP A 230 0.98 -2.75 41.00
C ASP A 230 1.68 -1.57 41.69
N LYS A 231 2.41 -0.74 40.92
CA LYS A 231 3.06 0.49 41.42
C LYS A 231 2.17 1.71 41.33
N TRP A 232 1.20 1.67 40.42
CA TRP A 232 0.28 2.77 40.18
C TRP A 232 -0.88 2.76 41.18
N CYS A 233 -1.31 1.58 41.60
CA CYS A 233 -2.43 1.39 42.52
C CYS A 233 -2.22 0.14 43.38
N ASN A 234 -1.43 0.27 44.45
CA ASN A 234 -1.05 -0.86 45.29
C ASN A 234 -2.27 -1.44 46.05
N ASN A 235 -3.21 -0.59 46.46
CA ASN A 235 -4.39 -0.98 47.25
C ASN A 235 -5.68 -0.60 46.51
N SER A 236 -6.11 -1.47 45.59
CA SER A 236 -7.37 -1.29 44.87
C SER A 236 -8.56 -1.86 45.64
N LYS A 237 -9.67 -1.12 45.66
CA LYS A 237 -10.98 -1.60 46.13
C LYS A 237 -12.01 -1.40 45.04
N TYR A 238 -12.81 -2.43 44.77
CA TYR A 238 -13.87 -2.35 43.78
C TYR A 238 -15.16 -1.84 44.41
N ASP A 239 -15.67 -0.72 43.90
CA ASP A 239 -16.96 -0.15 44.27
C ASP A 239 -18.05 -0.71 43.34
N LYS A 240 -18.83 -1.66 43.90
CA LYS A 240 -19.93 -2.34 43.21
C LYS A 240 -21.06 -1.40 42.79
N ILE A 241 -21.29 -0.30 43.52
CA ILE A 241 -22.40 0.62 43.27
C ILE A 241 -22.11 1.43 42.01
N ASN A 242 -20.90 1.97 41.92
CA ASN A 242 -20.49 2.81 40.80
C ASN A 242 -19.88 2.02 39.64
N ASN A 243 -19.58 0.74 39.85
CA ASN A 243 -18.87 -0.14 38.91
C ASN A 243 -17.50 0.44 38.52
N ILE A 244 -16.72 0.84 39.54
CA ILE A 244 -15.38 1.42 39.38
C ILE A 244 -14.42 0.83 40.39
N TYR A 245 -13.13 0.99 40.14
CA TYR A 245 -12.10 0.70 41.13
C TYR A 245 -11.60 1.99 41.79
N ILE A 246 -11.27 1.92 43.07
CA ILE A 246 -10.76 3.04 43.86
C ILE A 246 -9.34 2.70 44.30
N CYS A 247 -8.39 3.57 43.98
CA CYS A 247 -7.01 3.49 44.47
C CYS A 247 -6.88 4.30 45.76
N GLN A 248 -6.54 3.61 46.86
CA GLN A 248 -6.26 4.22 48.15
C GLN A 248 -4.76 4.42 48.36
#